data_AF-A0A1H4KHZ6-F1
#
_entry.id   AF-A0A1H4KHZ6-F1
#
_cell.length_a   1.000
_cell.length_b   1.000
_cell.length_c   1.000
_cell.angle_alpha   90.00
_cell.angle_beta   90.00
_cell.angle_gamma   90.00
#
_symmetry.space_group_name_H-M   'P 1'
#
loop_
_entity.id
_entity.type
_entity.pdbx_description
1 polymer ?
#
loop_
_entity_poly.entity_id
_entity_poly.type
_entity_poly.pdbx_seq_one_letter_code
_entity_poly.pdbx_strand_id
1 'polypeptide(L)' 'MDQRLVDIYVNWQVRLDEDEWYFAKAFEAITNGLSAEEAFNYIPNAVRMILLLQDDFLIWNTLYFLIRLYSIIR' A
#
# COMPACT_ATOMS: atom_id res chain seq x y z
N MET A 1 -1.86 1.19 13.38
CA MET A 1 -1.31 1.16 12.02
C MET A 1 -1.42 -0.28 11.57
N ASP A 2 -1.99 -0.56 10.39
CA ASP A 2 -2.13 -1.93 9.91
C ASP A 2 -0.76 -2.58 9.70
N GLN A 3 -0.49 -3.68 10.41
CA GLN A 3 0.78 -4.39 10.33
C GLN A 3 1.03 -4.96 8.94
N ARG A 4 -0.02 -5.37 8.21
CA ARG A 4 0.09 -5.88 6.83
C ARG A 4 0.73 -4.85 5.92
N LEU A 5 0.40 -3.57 6.09
CA LEU A 5 1.00 -2.48 5.31
C LEU A 5 2.46 -2.25 5.69
N VAL A 6 2.81 -2.35 6.98
CA VAL A 6 4.19 -2.21 7.45
C VAL A 6 5.07 -3.32 6.86
N ASP A 7 4.58 -4.55 6.87
CA ASP A 7 5.31 -5.74 6.43
C ASP A 7 5.66 -5.70 4.94
N ILE A 8 4.90 -4.94 4.13
CA ILE A 8 5.21 -4.72 2.70
C ILE A 8 6.60 -4.11 2.52
N TYR A 9 7.02 -3.22 3.42
CA TYR A 9 8.29 -2.52 3.31
C TYR A 9 9.46 -3.27 3.96
N VAL A 10 9.22 -4.42 4.60
CA VAL A 10 10.29 -5.23 5.20
C VAL A 10 11.00 -6.04 4.10
N ASN A 11 12.31 -5.79 3.94
CA ASN A 11 13.16 -6.39 2.91
C ASN A 11 12.59 -6.22 1.48
N TRP A 12 11.97 -5.07 1.22
CA TRP A 12 11.26 -4.81 -0.03
C TRP A 12 12.16 -4.90 -1.27
N GLN A 13 13.44 -4.54 -1.17
CA GLN A 13 14.38 -4.65 -2.29
C GLN A 13 14.51 -6.09 -2.78
N VAL A 14 14.76 -7.02 -1.84
CA VAL A 14 14.90 -8.46 -2.16
C VAL A 14 13.60 -8.99 -2.78
N ARG A 15 12.46 -8.62 -2.20
CA ARG A 15 11.15 -9.05 -2.71
C ARG A 15 10.85 -8.49 -4.11
N LEU A 16 11.29 -7.27 -4.39
CA LEU A 16 11.14 -6.64 -5.70
C LEU A 16 12.08 -7.26 -6.74
N ASP A 17 13.31 -7.60 -6.35
CA ASP A 17 14.27 -8.31 -7.21
C ASP A 17 13.76 -9.72 -7.59
N GLU A 18 13.05 -10.38 -6.68
CA GLU A 18 12.41 -11.68 -6.92
C GLU A 18 11.10 -11.58 -7.70
N ASP A 19 10.35 -10.48 -7.54
CA ASP A 19 9.06 -10.23 -8.18
C ASP A 19 8.88 -8.74 -8.49
N GLU A 20 9.08 -8.36 -9.76
CA GLU A 20 8.93 -6.97 -10.23
C GLU A 20 7.52 -6.40 -9.96
N TRP A 21 6.51 -7.26 -9.76
CA TRP A 21 5.13 -6.89 -9.47
C TRP A 21 4.79 -6.92 -7.97
N TYR A 22 5.79 -7.06 -7.10
CA TYR A 22 5.63 -7.26 -5.66
C TYR A 22 4.68 -6.26 -5.01
N PHE A 23 4.91 -4.95 -5.19
CA PHE A 23 4.07 -3.91 -4.58
C PHE A 23 2.63 -3.97 -5.09
N ALA A 24 2.42 -4.17 -6.40
CA ALA A 24 1.09 -4.26 -6.98
C ALA A 24 0.28 -5.42 -6.37
N LYS A 25 0.90 -6.60 -6.27
CA LYS A 25 0.30 -7.80 -5.66
C LYS A 25 0.06 -7.64 -4.16
N ALA A 26 1.01 -7.05 -3.44
CA ALA A 26 0.89 -6.84 -2.00
C ALA A 26 -0.24 -5.86 -1.65
N PHE A 27 -0.35 -4.76 -2.39
CA PHE A 27 -1.44 -3.80 -2.25
C PHE A 27 -2.78 -4.35 -2.74
N GLU A 28 -2.78 -5.18 -3.77
CA GLU A 28 -3.96 -5.95 -4.17
C GLU A 28 -4.44 -6.85 -3.04
N ALA A 29 -3.56 -7.59 -2.38
CA ALA A 29 -3.93 -8.45 -1.26
C ALA A 29 -4.59 -7.68 -0.09
N ILE A 30 -4.27 -6.40 0.08
CA ILE A 30 -4.93 -5.54 1.07
C ILE A 30 -6.28 -5.02 0.57
N THR A 31 -6.34 -4.60 -0.69
CA THR A 31 -7.52 -3.93 -1.28
C THR A 31 -8.58 -4.90 -1.79
N ASN A 32 -8.22 -6.13 -2.09
CA ASN A 32 -9.11 -7.12 -2.69
C ASN A 32 -10.26 -7.44 -1.74
N GLY A 33 -11.49 -7.27 -2.23
CA GLY A 33 -12.70 -7.53 -1.46
C GLY A 33 -13.08 -6.46 -0.43
N LEU A 34 -12.34 -5.34 -0.34
CA LEU A 34 -12.78 -4.22 0.50
C LEU A 34 -14.06 -3.60 -0.05
N SER A 35 -15.01 -3.34 0.83
CA SER A 35 -16.12 -2.42 0.56
C SER A 35 -15.63 -0.97 0.49
N ALA A 36 -16.47 -0.08 -0.06
CA ALA A 36 -16.19 1.35 -0.09
C ALA A 36 -15.95 1.94 1.33
N GLU A 37 -16.71 1.50 2.33
CA GLU A 37 -16.53 1.94 3.72
C GLU A 37 -15.19 1.47 4.31
N GLU A 38 -14.83 0.20 4.08
CA GLU A 38 -13.55 -0.33 4.56
C GLU A 38 -12.37 0.34 3.85
N ALA A 39 -12.47 0.59 2.55
CA ALA A 39 -11.46 1.33 1.79
C ALA A 39 -11.29 2.76 2.32
N PHE A 40 -12.39 3.46 2.61
CA PHE A 40 -12.36 4.78 3.23
C PHE A 40 -11.67 4.76 4.60
N ASN A 41 -12.04 3.79 5.45
CA ASN A 41 -11.44 3.61 6.77
C ASN A 41 -9.96 3.19 6.71
N TYR A 42 -9.47 2.69 5.57
CA TYR A 42 -8.07 2.32 5.39
C TYR A 42 -7.16 3.50 5.03
N ILE A 43 -7.70 4.58 4.43
CA ILE A 43 -6.93 5.76 3.98
C ILE A 43 -5.94 6.28 5.04
N PRO A 44 -6.31 6.45 6.33
CA PRO A 44 -5.39 6.96 7.34
C PRO A 44 -4.13 6.10 7.52
N ASN A 45 -4.20 4.77 7.29
CA ASN A 45 -3.03 3.91 7.33
C ASN A 45 -2.06 4.22 6.18
N ALA A 46 -2.58 4.38 4.95
CA ALA A 46 -1.78 4.72 3.78
C ALA A 46 -1.12 6.10 3.92
N VAL A 47 -1.89 7.12 4.34
CA VAL A 47 -1.37 8.48 4.58
C VAL A 47 -0.28 8.47 5.65
N ARG A 48 -0.51 7.77 6.77
CA ARG A 48 0.50 7.66 7.83
C ARG A 48 1.79 7.02 7.32
N MET A 49 1.68 5.98 6.49
CA MET A 49 2.86 5.33 5.92
C MET A 49 3.64 6.28 5.01
N ILE A 50 2.96 7.02 4.13
CA ILE A 50 3.59 8.03 3.27
C ILE A 50 4.42 9.04 4.08
N LEU A 51 3.90 9.48 5.23
CA LEU A 51 4.59 10.43 6.10
C LEU A 51 5.79 9.84 6.85
N LEU A 52 5.86 8.51 6.99
CA LEU A 52 6.95 7.82 7.67
C LEU A 52 8.07 7.39 6.73
N LEU A 53 7.75 7.10 5.47
CA LEU A 53 8.72 6.72 4.45
C LEU A 53 9.69 7.87 4.16
N GLN A 54 10.96 7.53 3.96
CA GLN A 54 12.03 8.47 3.60
C GLN A 54 12.61 8.18 2.21
N ASP A 55 12.12 7.13 1.56
CA ASP A 55 12.57 6.70 0.24
C ASP A 55 11.50 7.07 -0.80
N ASP A 56 11.90 7.88 -1.78
CA ASP A 56 11.00 8.42 -2.80
C ASP A 56 10.30 7.32 -3.60
N PHE A 57 11.00 6.22 -3.90
CA PHE A 57 10.41 5.10 -4.65
C PHE A 57 9.30 4.43 -3.83
N LEU A 58 9.51 4.25 -2.52
CA LEU A 58 8.48 3.71 -1.64
C LEU A 58 7.29 4.65 -1.48
N ILE A 59 7.56 5.96 -1.36
CA ILE A 59 6.52 6.99 -1.28
C ILE A 59 5.63 6.93 -2.53
N TRP A 60 6.23 6.84 -3.72
CA TRP A 60 5.49 6.73 -4.97
C TRP A 60 4.61 5.48 -5.03
N ASN A 61 5.15 4.31 -4.68
CA ASN A 61 4.36 3.07 -4.62
C ASN A 61 3.18 3.20 -3.64
N THR A 62 3.39 3.84 -2.48
CA THR A 62 2.33 4.06 -1.50
C THR A 62 1.28 5.08 -1.96
N LEU A 63 1.68 6.08 -2.74
CA LEU A 63 0.73 7.02 -3.37
C LEU A 63 -0.15 6.31 -4.40
N TYR A 64 0.40 5.39 -5.21
CA TYR A 64 -0.40 4.55 -6.10
C TYR A 64 -1.40 3.67 -5.32
N PHE A 65 -0.97 3.11 -4.19
CA PHE A 65 -1.87 2.38 -3.30
C PHE A 65 -3.00 3.27 -2.75
N LEU A 66 -2.69 4.51 -2.36
CA LEU A 66 -3.70 5.47 -1.90
C LEU A 66 -4.71 5.80 -3.02
N ILE A 67 -4.25 6.01 -4.26
CA ILE A 67 -5.13 6.22 -5.41
C ILE A 67 -6.04 5.00 -5.63
N ARG A 68 -5.52 3.78 -5.48
CA ARG A 68 -6.32 2.55 -5.57
C ARG A 68 -7.42 2.51 -4.51
N LEU A 69 -7.13 2.89 -3.25
CA LEU A 69 -8.17 2.99 -2.21
C LEU A 69 -9.27 3.99 -2.61
N TYR A 70 -8.91 5.16 -3.14
CA TYR A 70 -9.90 6.13 -3.64
C TYR A 70 -10.75 5.59 -4.80
N SER A 71 -10.18 4.74 -5.65
CA SER A 71 -10.92 4.13 -6.76
C SER A 71 -11.99 3.11 -6.32
N ILE A 72 -11.83 2.49 -5.14
CA ILE A 72 -12.80 1.53 -4.58
C ILE A 72 -13.99 2.26 -3.93
N ILE A 73 -13.74 3.46 -3.40
CA ILE A 73 -14.76 4.28 -2.75
C ILE A 73 -15.75 4.86 -3.78
N ARG A 74 -15.32 4.98 -5.04
CA ARG A 74 -16.04 5.73 -6.07
C ARG A 74 -16.85 4.86 -7.01
#